data_AF-A0A947VNK5-F1
#
_entry.id   AF-A0A947VNK5-F1
#
_cell.length_a   1.000
_cell.length_b   1.000
_cell.length_c   1.000
_cell.angle_alpha   90.00
_cell.angle_beta   90.00
_cell.angle_gamma   90.00
#
_symmetry.space_group_name_H-M   'P 1'
#
loop_
_entity.id
_entity.type
_entity.pdbx_description
1 polymer ?
#
loop_
_entity_poly.entity_id
_entity_poly.type
_entity_poly.pdbx_seq_one_letter_code
_entity_poly.pdbx_strand_id
1 'polypeptide(L)'
;MKKSLLPTIFYALIGVFVVIVSMFFVPVVRNFVQGPFLFLFPFVVFSLLGVALIVLTTKSKIKGKHRKFLLLTGVSAAGFFVSIFLHNFFYALAIVSSQIVVLKYIFEFLHTVFFLLAIPICPLGFLVGAIGSTIIFVRKRKRK
;
A
#
# COMPACT_ATOMS: atom_id res chain seq x y z
N MET A 1 22.34 -0.73 -21.08
CA MET A 1 22.13 -0.05 -19.77
C MET A 1 21.15 -0.86 -18.92
N LYS A 2 21.60 -1.64 -17.92
CA LYS A 2 20.68 -2.23 -16.94
C LYS A 2 20.13 -1.09 -16.06
N LYS A 3 18.96 -0.53 -16.41
CA LYS A 3 18.24 0.39 -15.51
C LYS A 3 18.11 -0.32 -14.16
N SER A 4 18.46 0.37 -13.07
CA SER A 4 18.32 -0.24 -11.74
C SER A 4 16.84 -0.53 -11.48
N LEU A 5 16.52 -1.80 -11.22
CA LEU A 5 15.15 -2.30 -11.07
C LEU A 5 14.38 -1.57 -9.95
N LEU A 6 15.10 -1.14 -8.91
CA LEU A 6 14.55 -0.51 -7.71
C LEU A 6 13.84 0.83 -7.99
N PRO A 7 14.48 1.85 -8.60
CA PRO A 7 13.77 3.09 -8.94
C PRO A 7 12.64 2.86 -9.94
N THR A 8 12.75 1.90 -10.86
CA THR A 8 11.65 1.56 -11.78
C THR A 8 10.41 1.08 -11.02
N ILE A 9 10.57 0.11 -10.11
CA ILE A 9 9.46 -0.39 -9.28
C ILE A 9 8.93 0.70 -8.36
N PHE A 10 9.80 1.52 -7.78
CA PHE A 10 9.40 2.64 -6.93
C PHE A 10 8.51 3.66 -7.67
N TYR A 11 8.91 4.12 -8.85
CA TYR A 11 8.11 5.07 -9.63
C TYR A 11 6.85 4.44 -10.22
N ALA A 12 6.89 3.15 -10.60
CA ALA A 12 5.69 2.41 -11.00
C ALA A 12 4.67 2.35 -9.85
N LEU A 13 5.15 2.08 -8.63
CA LEU A 13 4.30 2.04 -7.42
C LEU A 13 3.64 3.39 -7.14
N ILE A 14 4.35 4.51 -7.31
CA ILE A 14 3.76 5.87 -7.24
C ILE A 14 2.70 6.06 -8.32
N GLY A 15 2.98 5.67 -9.56
CA GLY A 15 2.01 5.78 -10.66
C GLY A 15 0.71 5.03 -10.37
N VAL A 16 0.82 3.79 -9.88
CA VAL A 16 -0.35 2.97 -9.49
C VAL A 16 -1.10 3.61 -8.32
N PHE A 17 -0.40 4.18 -7.32
CA PHE A 17 -1.06 4.90 -6.23
C PHE A 17 -1.86 6.10 -6.74
N VAL A 18 -1.32 6.88 -7.67
CA VAL A 18 -2.04 8.01 -8.29
C VAL A 18 -3.29 7.52 -9.01
N VAL A 19 -3.19 6.43 -9.78
CA VAL A 19 -4.35 5.81 -10.44
C VAL A 19 -5.42 5.42 -9.41
N ILE A 20 -5.04 4.77 -8.31
CA ILE A 20 -5.96 4.39 -7.23
C ILE A 20 -6.65 5.63 -6.64
N VAL A 21 -5.91 6.68 -6.30
CA VAL A 21 -6.49 7.93 -5.79
C VAL A 21 -7.46 8.53 -6.81
N SER A 22 -7.07 8.59 -8.09
CA SER A 22 -7.94 9.10 -9.14
C SER A 22 -9.25 8.33 -9.30
N MET A 23 -9.29 7.02 -9.01
CA MET A 23 -10.53 6.25 -9.04
C MET A 23 -11.57 6.72 -8.02
N PHE A 24 -11.14 7.29 -6.89
CA PHE A 24 -12.05 7.80 -5.86
C PHE A 24 -12.53 9.22 -6.15
N PHE A 25 -11.67 10.07 -6.72
CA PHE A 25 -11.93 11.51 -6.87
C PHE A 25 -12.27 11.96 -8.30
N VAL A 26 -11.96 11.16 -9.32
CA VAL A 26 -12.16 11.52 -10.74
C VAL A 26 -13.22 10.62 -11.37
N PRO A 27 -14.43 11.14 -11.67
CA PRO A 27 -15.53 10.33 -12.20
C PRO A 27 -15.20 9.60 -13.50
N VAL A 28 -14.44 10.24 -14.40
CA VAL A 28 -14.03 9.65 -15.68
C VAL A 28 -13.20 8.38 -15.47
N VAL A 29 -12.21 8.44 -14.56
CA VAL A 29 -11.36 7.29 -14.22
C VAL A 29 -12.19 6.21 -13.54
N ARG A 30 -13.03 6.59 -12.57
CA ARG A 30 -13.93 5.68 -11.86
C ARG A 30 -14.81 4.90 -12.83
N ASN A 31 -15.44 5.59 -13.78
CA ASN A 31 -16.33 4.98 -14.76
C ASN A 31 -15.60 4.00 -15.69
N PHE A 32 -14.34 4.29 -16.03
CA PHE A 32 -13.51 3.42 -16.87
C PHE A 32 -13.12 2.10 -16.19
N VAL A 33 -13.05 2.09 -14.85
CA VAL A 33 -12.69 0.89 -14.06
C VAL A 33 -13.89 0.29 -13.33
N GLN A 34 -15.11 0.62 -13.76
CA GLN A 34 -16.34 0.01 -13.24
C GLN A 34 -16.34 -1.49 -13.52
N GLY A 35 -16.61 -2.28 -12.47
CA GLY A 35 -16.63 -3.74 -12.51
C GLY A 35 -15.70 -4.34 -11.45
N PRO A 36 -16.09 -5.45 -10.80
CA PRO A 36 -15.39 -5.98 -9.63
C PRO A 36 -13.93 -6.34 -9.91
N PHE A 37 -13.65 -6.93 -11.07
CA PHE A 37 -12.29 -7.31 -11.46
C PHE A 37 -11.40 -6.11 -11.80
N LEU A 38 -11.92 -5.15 -12.58
CA LEU A 38 -11.17 -3.96 -12.99
C LEU A 38 -10.91 -3.00 -11.82
N PHE A 39 -11.85 -2.93 -10.88
CA PHE A 39 -11.69 -2.14 -9.66
C PHE A 39 -10.61 -2.70 -8.74
N LEU A 40 -10.56 -4.04 -8.55
CA LEU A 40 -9.60 -4.67 -7.63
C LEU A 40 -8.18 -4.77 -8.19
N PHE A 41 -8.03 -4.88 -9.51
CA PHE A 41 -6.75 -5.10 -10.17
C PHE A 41 -5.64 -4.09 -9.78
N PRO A 42 -5.87 -2.76 -9.80
CA PRO A 42 -4.88 -1.77 -9.36
C PRO A 42 -4.38 -1.99 -7.92
N PHE A 43 -5.26 -2.40 -7.00
CA PHE A 43 -4.89 -2.64 -5.60
C PHE A 43 -4.00 -3.88 -5.45
N VAL A 44 -4.28 -4.93 -6.22
CA VAL A 44 -3.44 -6.13 -6.24
C VAL A 44 -2.06 -5.79 -6.80
N VAL A 45 -2.00 -5.08 -7.93
CA VAL A 45 -0.73 -4.62 -8.53
C VAL A 45 0.05 -3.74 -7.55
N PHE A 46 -0.63 -2.82 -6.86
CA PHE A 46 -0.04 -1.95 -5.85
C PHE A 46 0.60 -2.75 -4.71
N SER A 47 -0.11 -3.75 -4.18
CA SER A 47 0.40 -4.62 -3.12
C SER A 47 1.61 -5.44 -3.57
N LEU A 48 1.54 -6.06 -4.75
CA LEU A 48 2.63 -6.87 -5.32
C LEU A 48 3.88 -6.03 -5.58
N LEU A 49 3.73 -4.83 -6.14
CA LEU A 49 4.83 -3.88 -6.31
C LEU A 49 5.39 -3.43 -4.94
N GLY A 50 4.54 -3.27 -3.93
CA GLY A 50 4.94 -2.99 -2.55
C GLY A 50 5.84 -4.10 -1.99
N VAL A 51 5.41 -5.36 -2.11
CA VAL A 51 6.21 -6.54 -1.70
C VAL A 51 7.53 -6.60 -2.47
N ALA A 52 7.49 -6.41 -3.80
CA ALA A 52 8.69 -6.37 -4.62
C ALA A 52 9.67 -5.30 -4.14
N LEU A 53 9.18 -4.10 -3.80
CA LEU A 53 9.98 -3.01 -3.28
C LEU A 53 10.61 -3.36 -1.92
N ILE A 54 9.89 -4.03 -1.01
CA ILE A 54 10.44 -4.52 0.27
C ILE A 54 11.57 -5.50 0.03
N VAL A 55 11.36 -6.51 -0.81
CA VAL A 55 12.34 -7.56 -1.11
C VAL A 55 13.60 -6.94 -1.72
N LEU A 56 13.44 -6.07 -2.72
CA LEU A 56 14.56 -5.39 -3.37
C LEU A 56 15.32 -4.47 -2.42
N THR A 57 14.60 -3.72 -1.59
CA THR A 57 15.23 -2.82 -0.62
C THR A 57 16.03 -3.60 0.42
N THR A 58 15.51 -4.74 0.87
CA THR A 58 16.20 -5.62 1.82
C THR A 58 17.42 -6.31 1.21
N LYS A 59 17.34 -6.74 -0.05
CA LYS A 59 18.47 -7.34 -0.77
C LYS A 59 19.51 -6.30 -1.23
N SER A 60 19.12 -5.03 -1.32
CA SER A 60 20.03 -3.95 -1.74
C SER A 60 20.97 -3.52 -0.61
N LYS A 61 22.19 -3.08 -0.97
CA LYS A 61 23.15 -2.48 0.00
C LYS A 61 22.78 -1.05 0.43
N ILE A 62 21.53 -0.63 0.26
CA ILE A 62 21.07 0.71 0.64
C ILE A 62 20.99 0.79 2.17
N LYS A 63 21.71 1.73 2.78
CA LYS A 63 21.73 1.95 4.23
C LYS A 63 21.14 3.31 4.62
N GLY A 64 20.85 3.46 5.91
CA GLY A 64 20.41 4.72 6.51
C GLY A 64 18.99 5.15 6.15
N LYS A 65 18.76 6.46 6.12
CA LYS A 65 17.43 7.07 5.97
C LYS A 65 16.71 6.68 4.67
N HIS A 66 17.45 6.48 3.58
CA HIS A 66 16.88 6.07 2.29
C HIS A 66 16.22 4.68 2.36
N ARG A 67 16.87 3.73 3.05
CA ARG A 67 16.32 2.38 3.26
C ARG A 67 15.01 2.45 4.03
N LYS A 68 14.96 3.26 5.10
CA LYS A 68 13.75 3.42 5.93
C LYS A 68 12.57 3.94 5.12
N PHE A 69 12.77 4.95 4.27
CA PHE A 69 11.69 5.48 3.44
C PHE A 69 11.21 4.50 2.36
N LEU A 70 12.13 3.77 1.72
CA LEU A 70 11.76 2.75 0.73
C LEU A 70 10.98 1.59 1.38
N LEU A 71 11.41 1.14 2.56
CA LEU A 71 10.68 0.13 3.32
C LEU A 71 9.31 0.65 3.78
N LEU A 72 9.23 1.88 4.30
CA LEU A 72 7.95 2.48 4.68
C LEU A 72 6.98 2.53 3.50
N THR A 73 7.47 2.92 2.31
CA THR A 73 6.68 2.93 1.07
C THR A 73 6.17 1.53 0.73
N GLY A 74 7.06 0.54 0.70
CA GLY A 74 6.70 -0.83 0.33
C GLY A 74 5.76 -1.50 1.35
N VAL A 75 6.04 -1.36 2.65
CA VAL A 75 5.22 -1.90 3.75
C VAL A 75 3.83 -1.26 3.75
N SER A 76 3.75 0.05 3.53
CA SER A 76 2.46 0.74 3.45
C SER A 76 1.64 0.25 2.26
N ALA A 77 2.28 0.03 1.10
CA ALA A 77 1.60 -0.47 -0.09
C ALA A 77 1.13 -1.93 0.04
N ALA A 78 2.00 -2.81 0.54
CA ALA A 78 1.65 -4.21 0.78
C ALA A 78 0.60 -4.34 1.89
N GLY A 79 0.82 -3.61 3.00
CA GLY A 79 -0.03 -3.60 4.18
C GLY A 79 -1.43 -3.05 3.95
N PHE A 80 -1.61 -2.16 2.96
CA PHE A 80 -2.92 -1.66 2.56
C PHE A 80 -3.86 -2.80 2.17
N PHE A 81 -3.45 -3.64 1.22
CA PHE A 81 -4.29 -4.74 0.72
C PHE A 81 -4.52 -5.82 1.79
N VAL A 82 -3.47 -6.15 2.55
CA VAL A 82 -3.58 -7.10 3.68
C VAL A 82 -4.57 -6.59 4.73
N SER A 83 -4.52 -5.30 5.06
CA SER A 83 -5.45 -4.69 6.02
C SER A 83 -6.89 -4.69 5.51
N ILE A 84 -7.14 -4.39 4.23
CA ILE A 84 -8.49 -4.49 3.65
C ILE A 84 -9.00 -5.92 3.72
N PHE A 85 -8.18 -6.90 3.35
CA PHE A 85 -8.57 -8.30 3.40
C PHE A 85 -8.92 -8.73 4.83
N LEU A 86 -8.06 -8.41 5.81
CA LEU A 86 -8.28 -8.74 7.21
C LEU A 86 -9.48 -8.01 7.81
N HIS A 87 -9.72 -6.75 7.44
CA HIS A 87 -10.94 -6.04 7.82
C HIS A 87 -12.19 -6.80 7.39
N ASN A 88 -12.28 -7.18 6.11
CA ASN A 88 -13.45 -7.90 5.61
C ASN A 88 -13.59 -9.29 6.24
N PHE A 89 -12.47 -9.98 6.45
CA PHE A 89 -12.45 -11.30 7.08
C PHE A 89 -12.96 -11.25 8.53
N PHE A 90 -12.42 -10.35 9.36
CA PHE A 90 -12.85 -10.19 10.75
C PHE A 90 -14.26 -9.62 10.86
N TYR A 91 -14.67 -8.77 9.92
CA TYR A 91 -16.06 -8.30 9.86
C TYR A 91 -17.04 -9.46 9.63
N ALA A 92 -16.74 -10.34 8.66
CA ALA A 92 -17.55 -11.53 8.42
C ALA A 92 -17.57 -12.47 9.64
N LEU A 93 -16.42 -12.66 10.30
CA LEU A 93 -16.34 -13.46 11.52
C LEU A 93 -17.18 -12.87 12.65
N ALA A 94 -17.19 -11.54 12.84
CA ALA A 94 -18.02 -10.88 13.85
C ALA A 94 -19.52 -11.16 13.65
N ILE A 95 -19.97 -11.22 12.38
CA ILE A 95 -21.37 -11.55 12.03
C ILE A 95 -21.67 -13.00 12.35
N VAL A 96 -20.82 -13.93 11.91
CA VAL A 96 -21.02 -15.38 12.09
C VAL A 96 -20.95 -15.77 13.57
N SER A 97 -20.07 -15.13 14.35
CA SER A 97 -19.93 -15.39 15.78
C SER A 97 -20.83 -14.50 16.66
N SER A 98 -21.87 -13.87 16.10
CA SER A 98 -22.72 -12.91 16.81
C SER A 98 -23.38 -13.45 18.09
N GLN A 99 -23.57 -14.77 18.17
CA GLN A 99 -24.14 -15.47 19.33
C GLN A 99 -23.15 -15.57 20.51
N ILE A 100 -21.84 -15.45 20.26
CA ILE A 100 -20.80 -15.53 21.29
C ILE A 100 -20.27 -14.12 21.55
N VAL A 101 -20.80 -13.48 22.60
CA VAL A 101 -20.56 -12.07 22.94
C VAL A 101 -19.06 -11.69 22.94
N VAL A 102 -18.22 -12.49 23.61
CA VAL A 102 -16.77 -12.22 23.70
C VAL A 102 -16.12 -12.25 22.31
N LEU A 103 -16.46 -13.24 21.50
CA LEU A 103 -15.84 -13.45 20.19
C LEU A 103 -16.27 -12.36 19.20
N LYS A 104 -17.55 -11.97 19.24
CA LYS A 104 -18.07 -10.81 18.51
C LYS A 104 -17.27 -9.55 18.81
N TYR A 105 -17.08 -9.18 20.08
CA TYR A 105 -16.35 -7.96 20.44
C TYR A 105 -14.88 -7.99 20.03
N ILE A 106 -14.22 -9.15 20.13
CA ILE A 106 -12.83 -9.32 19.64
C ILE A 106 -12.77 -9.06 18.13
N PHE A 107 -13.67 -9.66 17.35
CA PHE A 107 -13.68 -9.46 15.91
C PHE A 107 -14.10 -8.05 15.50
N GLU A 108 -15.05 -7.42 16.22
CA GLU A 108 -15.44 -6.00 16.07
C GLU A 108 -14.25 -5.04 16.31
N PHE A 109 -13.45 -5.32 17.33
CA PHE A 109 -12.23 -4.57 17.56
C PHE A 109 -11.22 -4.78 16.42
N LEU A 110 -10.95 -6.03 16.03
CA LEU A 110 -9.96 -6.36 15.02
C LEU A 110 -10.28 -5.75 13.65
N HIS A 111 -11.51 -5.92 13.12
CA HIS A 111 -11.82 -5.34 11.81
C HIS A 111 -11.73 -3.81 11.84
N THR A 112 -12.10 -3.17 12.96
CA THR A 112 -11.97 -1.72 13.12
C THR A 112 -10.50 -1.27 13.08
N VAL A 113 -9.60 -1.99 13.77
CA VAL A 113 -8.15 -1.70 13.72
C VAL A 113 -7.62 -1.84 12.30
N PHE A 114 -7.97 -2.91 11.58
CA PHE A 114 -7.53 -3.08 10.20
C PHE A 114 -8.11 -2.04 9.24
N PHE A 115 -9.32 -1.55 9.49
CA PHE A 115 -9.88 -0.42 8.75
C PHE A 115 -9.05 0.85 8.94
N LEU A 116 -8.70 1.17 10.20
CA LEU A 116 -7.83 2.32 10.51
C LEU A 116 -6.41 2.15 9.94
N LEU A 117 -5.91 0.92 9.84
CA LEU A 117 -4.65 0.67 9.16
C LEU A 117 -4.77 0.91 7.66
N ALA A 118 -5.80 0.36 7.02
CA ALA A 118 -5.98 0.43 5.57
C ALA A 118 -6.27 1.86 5.07
N ILE A 119 -7.20 2.58 5.71
CA ILE A 119 -7.76 3.81 5.14
C ILE A 119 -6.89 5.04 5.45
N PRO A 120 -6.59 5.39 6.72
CA PRO A 120 -5.71 6.51 6.99
C PRO A 120 -4.22 6.14 7.06
N ILE A 121 -3.85 5.08 7.79
CA ILE A 121 -2.44 4.87 8.17
C ILE A 121 -1.58 4.47 6.97
N CYS A 122 -1.99 3.47 6.17
CA CYS A 122 -1.23 3.00 5.02
C CYS A 122 -1.06 4.10 3.96
N PRO A 123 -2.08 4.84 3.53
CA PRO A 123 -1.90 5.93 2.56
C PRO A 123 -0.99 7.05 3.06
N LEU A 124 -1.11 7.45 4.33
CA LEU A 124 -0.20 8.45 4.92
C LEU A 124 1.23 7.94 5.02
N GLY A 125 1.43 6.71 5.47
CA GLY A 125 2.74 6.07 5.52
C GLY A 125 3.37 5.96 4.13
N PHE A 126 2.56 5.62 3.13
CA PHE A 126 2.98 5.57 1.73
C PHE A 126 3.46 6.94 1.23
N LEU A 127 2.68 8.00 1.46
CA LEU A 127 3.03 9.37 1.07
C LEU A 127 4.35 9.82 1.71
N VAL A 128 4.50 9.63 3.03
CA VAL A 128 5.73 9.99 3.76
C VAL A 128 6.94 9.22 3.20
N GLY A 129 6.78 7.91 2.96
CA GLY A 129 7.82 7.06 2.37
C GLY A 129 8.20 7.49 0.95
N ALA A 130 7.19 7.73 0.10
CA ALA A 130 7.37 8.08 -1.31
C ALA A 130 8.02 9.46 -1.48
N ILE A 131 7.55 10.46 -0.74
CA ILE A 131 8.12 11.82 -0.77
C ILE A 131 9.57 11.78 -0.26
N GLY A 132 9.81 11.15 0.89
CA GLY A 132 11.14 11.03 1.48
C GLY A 132 12.14 10.31 0.56
N SER A 133 11.69 9.24 -0.12
CA SER A 133 12.53 8.51 -1.08
C SER A 133 12.83 9.34 -2.33
N THR A 134 11.82 10.05 -2.86
CA THR A 134 11.96 10.90 -4.05
C THR A 134 12.95 12.03 -3.83
N ILE A 135 12.85 12.74 -2.70
CA ILE A 135 13.79 13.81 -2.33
C ILE A 135 15.23 13.29 -2.30
N ILE A 136 15.45 12.11 -1.72
CA ILE A 136 16.80 11.51 -1.65
C ILE A 136 17.30 11.10 -3.03
N PHE A 137 16.45 10.52 -3.89
CA PHE A 137 16.83 10.17 -5.26
C PHE A 137 17.25 11.39 -6.06
N VAL A 138 16.48 12.49 -5.99
CA VAL A 138 16.79 13.74 -6.70
C VAL A 138 18.09 14.36 -6.17
N ARG A 139 18.26 14.43 -4.84
CA ARG A 139 19.50 14.96 -4.24
C ARG A 139 20.75 14.17 -4.65
N LYS A 140 20.66 12.83 -4.74
CA LYS A 140 21.78 11.99 -5.19
C LYS A 140 22.11 12.19 -6.67
N ARG A 141 21.13 12.47 -7.52
CA ARG A 141 21.37 12.79 -8.94
C ARG A 141 22.03 14.16 -9.12
N LYS A 142 21.67 15.17 -8.33
CA LYS A 142 22.29 16.50 -8.41
C LYS A 142 23.73 16.56 -7.88
N ARG A 143 24.16 15.58 -7.08
CA ARG A 143 25.51 15.47 -6.53
C ARG A 143 26.46 14.61 -7.39
N LYS A 144 25.93 13.97 -8.42
CA LYS A 144 26.69 13.22 -9.42
C LYS A 144 26.79 14.07 -10.68
#